data_AF-A0AA92EHH8-F1
#
_entry.id   AF-A0AA92EHH8-F1
#
_cell.length_a   1.000
_cell.length_b   1.000
_cell.length_c   1.000
_cell.angle_alpha   90.00
_cell.angle_beta   90.00
_cell.angle_gamma   90.00
#
_symmetry.space_group_name_H-M   'P 1'
#
loop_
_entity.id
_entity.type
_entity.pdbx_description
1 polymer ?
#
loop_
_entity_poly.entity_id
_entity_poly.type
_entity_poly.pdbx_seq_one_letter_code
_entity_poly.pdbx_strand_id
1 'polypeptide(L)'
;MKIVLAVLALAIGLNLVLAYLWIDKSISLAYSQAGAQSSYQVMRSLERLLEQEWKGLPEATLLEKLQRAAKQAQGGAEILIKKEGDIVSLDDACFKLDRGRVGRVGECY
;
A
#
# COMPACT_ATOMS: atom_id res chain seq x y z
N MET A 1 -4.14 14.32 56.29
CA MET A 1 -5.21 13.92 55.33
C MET A 1 -5.29 14.79 54.08
N LYS A 2 -5.31 16.13 54.17
CA LYS A 2 -5.44 17.03 52.99
C LYS A 2 -4.38 16.84 51.90
N ILE A 3 -3.11 16.66 52.29
CA ILE A 3 -2.00 16.43 51.35
C ILE A 3 -2.17 15.08 50.63
N VAL A 4 -2.56 14.04 51.37
CA VAL A 4 -2.81 12.69 50.81
C VAL A 4 -3.94 12.74 49.78
N LEU A 5 -5.03 13.47 50.08
CA LEU A 5 -6.14 13.67 49.14
C LEU A 5 -5.73 14.45 47.89
N ALA A 6 -4.89 15.49 48.04
CA ALA A 6 -4.38 16.27 46.92
C ALA A 6 -3.48 15.44 45.98
N VAL A 7 -2.59 14.62 46.55
CA VAL A 7 -1.75 13.69 45.79
C VAL A 7 -2.60 12.64 45.06
N LEU A 8 -3.64 12.11 45.72
CA LEU A 8 -4.56 11.15 45.11
C LEU A 8 -5.29 11.77 43.90
N ALA A 9 -5.80 13.00 44.06
CA ALA A 9 -6.50 13.70 42.99
C ALA A 9 -5.59 13.97 41.77
N LEU A 10 -4.33 14.36 42.02
CA LEU A 10 -3.32 14.56 40.98
C LEU A 10 -2.97 13.25 40.27
N ALA A 11 -2.81 12.16 41.01
CA ALA A 11 -2.54 10.85 40.44
C ALA A 11 -3.71 10.36 39.57
N ILE A 12 -4.95 10.55 40.02
CA ILE A 12 -6.15 10.19 39.23
C ILE A 12 -6.21 11.05 37.96
N GLY A 13 -6.01 12.36 38.07
CA GLY A 13 -5.99 13.27 36.92
C GLY A 13 -4.91 12.88 35.89
N LEU A 14 -3.71 12.56 36.35
CA LEU A 14 -2.62 12.14 35.47
C LEU A 14 -2.93 10.81 34.77
N ASN A 15 -3.51 9.85 35.49
CA ASN A 15 -3.93 8.57 34.90
C ASN A 15 -5.01 8.76 33.83
N LEU A 16 -5.98 9.66 34.06
CA LEU A 16 -7.01 9.98 33.06
C LEU A 16 -6.40 10.59 31.79
N VAL A 17 -5.44 11.51 31.94
CA VAL A 17 -4.74 12.11 30.79
C VAL A 17 -3.93 11.07 30.02
N LEU A 18 -3.18 10.21 30.72
CA LEU A 18 -2.41 9.14 30.09
C LEU A 18 -3.30 8.13 29.38
N ALA A 19 -4.43 7.74 29.99
CA ALA A 19 -5.40 6.85 29.37
C ALA A 19 -5.99 7.48 28.10
N TYR A 20 -6.36 8.76 28.14
CA TYR A 20 -6.85 9.48 26.97
C TYR A 20 -5.83 9.51 25.83
N LEU A 21 -4.58 9.88 26.11
CA LEU A 21 -3.50 9.90 25.11
C LEU A 21 -3.23 8.51 24.52
N TRP A 22 -3.33 7.47 25.34
CA TRP A 22 -3.14 6.10 24.91
C TRP A 22 -4.27 5.64 23.98
N ILE A 23 -5.51 5.95 24.32
CA ILE A 23 -6.68 5.64 23.50
C ILE A 23 -6.58 6.37 22.15
N ASP A 24 -6.36 7.69 22.16
CA ASP A 24 -6.27 8.49 20.93
C ASP A 24 -5.19 7.98 19.97
N LYS A 25 -4.01 7.66 20.51
CA LYS A 25 -2.92 7.08 19.73
C LYS A 25 -3.25 5.67 19.21
N SER A 26 -3.92 4.84 20.01
CA SER A 26 -4.32 3.49 19.60
C SER A 26 -5.32 3.52 18.45
N ILE A 27 -6.29 4.44 18.52
CA ILE A 27 -7.32 4.63 17.50
C ILE A 27 -6.67 5.13 16.21
N SER A 28 -5.84 6.17 16.30
CA SER A 28 -5.12 6.72 15.15
C SER A 28 -4.25 5.68 14.45
N LEU A 29 -3.54 4.84 15.23
CA LEU A 29 -2.75 3.74 14.70
C LEU A 29 -3.62 2.68 14.02
N ALA A 30 -4.75 2.31 14.65
CA ALA A 30 -5.66 1.31 14.10
C ALA A 30 -6.27 1.78 12.76
N TYR A 31 -6.69 3.03 12.65
CA TYR A 31 -7.21 3.58 11.40
C TYR A 31 -6.15 3.68 10.31
N SER A 32 -4.93 4.10 10.66
CA SER A 32 -3.80 4.13 9.71
C SER A 32 -3.49 2.72 9.18
N GLN A 33 -3.46 1.71 10.06
CA GLN A 33 -3.24 0.32 9.68
C GLN A 33 -4.39 -0.23 8.83
N ALA A 34 -5.65 0.04 9.20
CA ALA A 34 -6.80 -0.39 8.44
C ALA A 34 -6.81 0.20 7.01
N GLY A 35 -6.43 1.47 6.86
CA GLY A 35 -6.28 2.13 5.55
C GLY A 35 -5.15 1.55 4.72
N ALA A 36 -4.00 1.27 5.34
CA ALA A 36 -2.88 0.61 4.65
C ALA A 36 -3.24 -0.83 4.24
N GLN A 37 -3.88 -1.58 5.13
CA GLN A 37 -4.29 -2.96 4.88
C GLN A 37 -5.37 -3.06 3.81
N SER A 38 -6.36 -2.17 3.81
CA SER A 38 -7.41 -2.16 2.78
C SER A 38 -6.82 -1.84 1.40
N SER A 39 -5.94 -0.83 1.32
CA SER A 39 -5.23 -0.48 0.09
C SER A 39 -4.38 -1.64 -0.43
N TYR A 40 -3.63 -2.30 0.45
CA TYR A 40 -2.83 -3.47 0.10
C TYR A 40 -3.69 -4.64 -0.40
N GLN A 41 -4.82 -4.93 0.26
CA GLN A 41 -5.73 -5.99 -0.17
C GLN A 41 -6.35 -5.73 -1.53
N VAL A 42 -6.76 -4.48 -1.80
CA VAL A 42 -7.30 -4.07 -3.10
C VAL A 42 -6.22 -4.19 -4.18
N MET A 43 -5.02 -3.65 -3.94
CA MET A 43 -3.90 -3.77 -4.88
C MET A 43 -3.60 -5.24 -5.20
N ARG A 44 -3.46 -6.09 -4.17
CA ARG A 44 -3.21 -7.52 -4.34
C ARG A 44 -4.34 -8.27 -5.04
N SER A 45 -5.57 -7.76 -4.98
CA SER A 45 -6.69 -8.33 -5.74
C SER A 45 -6.59 -7.95 -7.23
N LEU A 46 -6.21 -6.71 -7.53
CA LEU A 46 -5.96 -6.23 -8.89
C LEU A 46 -4.78 -6.92 -9.54
N GLU A 47 -3.67 -7.09 -8.81
CA GLU A 47 -2.49 -7.85 -9.27
C GLU A 47 -2.86 -9.28 -9.65
N ARG A 48 -3.68 -9.96 -8.83
CA ARG A 48 -4.16 -11.32 -9.14
C ARG A 48 -5.05 -11.36 -10.38
N LEU A 49 -5.93 -10.37 -10.56
CA LEU A 49 -6.77 -10.27 -11.76
C LEU A 49 -5.93 -10.01 -13.01
N LEU A 50 -4.96 -9.09 -12.93
CA LEU A 50 -4.00 -8.80 -13.99
C LEU A 50 -3.16 -10.02 -14.33
N GLU A 51 -2.68 -10.76 -13.33
CA GLU A 51 -1.96 -12.01 -13.56
C GLU A 51 -2.83 -13.01 -14.31
N GLN A 52 -4.07 -13.24 -13.89
CA GLN A 52 -4.96 -14.18 -14.56
C GLN A 52 -5.23 -13.81 -16.02
N GLU A 53 -5.52 -12.54 -16.28
CA GLU A 53 -5.88 -12.06 -17.61
C GLU A 53 -4.67 -11.93 -18.54
N TRP A 54 -3.52 -11.51 -18.03
CA TRP A 54 -2.35 -11.16 -18.85
C TRP A 54 -1.25 -12.22 -18.82
N LYS A 55 -1.41 -13.32 -18.08
CA LYS A 55 -0.46 -14.43 -18.11
C LYS A 55 -0.26 -14.95 -19.53
N GLY A 56 1.00 -15.17 -19.90
CA GLY A 56 1.41 -15.63 -21.23
C GLY A 56 1.45 -14.54 -22.31
N LEU A 57 1.04 -13.31 -21.98
CA LEU A 57 1.07 -12.17 -22.89
C LEU A 57 2.53 -11.81 -23.23
N PRO A 58 2.88 -11.59 -24.52
CA PRO A 58 4.25 -11.24 -24.90
C PRO A 58 4.67 -9.88 -24.34
N GLU A 59 5.96 -9.74 -24.01
CA GLU A 59 6.52 -8.50 -23.46
C GLU A 59 6.19 -7.27 -24.32
N ALA A 60 6.33 -7.35 -25.65
CA ALA A 60 6.05 -6.23 -26.54
C ALA A 60 4.60 -5.73 -26.42
N THR A 61 3.65 -6.66 -26.31
CA THR A 61 2.22 -6.34 -26.15
C THR A 61 1.92 -5.79 -24.75
N LEU A 62 2.64 -6.27 -23.72
CA LEU A 62 2.54 -5.73 -22.36
C LEU A 62 2.98 -4.26 -22.35
N LEU A 63 4.17 -3.97 -22.89
CA LEU A 63 4.72 -2.62 -22.94
C LEU A 63 3.81 -1.68 -23.72
N GLU A 64 3.24 -2.11 -24.85
CA GLU A 64 2.30 -1.31 -25.63
C GLU A 64 1.03 -0.97 -24.82
N LYS A 65 0.47 -1.95 -24.11
CA LYS A 65 -0.70 -1.74 -23.23
C LYS A 65 -0.38 -0.77 -22.09
N LEU A 66 0.77 -0.94 -21.43
CA LEU A 66 1.22 -0.07 -20.34
C LEU A 66 1.46 1.36 -20.82
N GLN A 67 2.13 1.54 -21.97
CA GLN A 67 2.34 2.86 -22.56
C GLN A 67 1.04 3.53 -22.98
N ARG A 68 0.07 2.77 -23.50
CA ARG A 68 -1.27 3.29 -23.83
C ARG A 68 -1.99 3.75 -22.57
N ALA A 69 -1.94 2.96 -21.50
CA ALA A 69 -2.53 3.32 -20.21
C ALA A 69 -1.87 4.57 -19.61
N ALA A 70 -0.54 4.64 -19.66
CA ALA A 70 0.24 5.81 -19.20
C ALA A 70 -0.14 7.09 -19.94
N LYS A 71 -0.35 7.01 -21.26
CA LYS A 71 -0.81 8.15 -22.09
C LYS A 71 -2.26 8.56 -21.83
N GLN A 72 -3.11 7.61 -21.40
CA GLN A 72 -4.51 7.87 -21.11
C GLN A 72 -4.75 8.38 -19.68
N ALA A 73 -3.79 8.21 -18.78
CA ALA A 73 -3.87 8.74 -17.43
C ALA A 73 -3.84 10.28 -17.47
N GLN A 74 -5.00 10.90 -17.27
CA GLN A 74 -5.12 12.35 -17.08
C GLN A 74 -4.87 12.67 -15.61
N GLY A 75 -3.79 13.38 -15.28
CA GLY A 75 -3.53 13.74 -13.89
C GLY A 75 -2.16 14.32 -13.53
N GLY A 76 -1.25 14.52 -14.48
CA GLY A 76 0.04 15.20 -14.22
C GLY A 76 1.08 14.38 -13.46
N ALA A 77 0.73 13.23 -12.91
CA ALA A 77 1.70 12.23 -12.46
C ALA A 77 2.25 11.48 -13.68
N GLU A 78 3.55 11.59 -13.92
CA GLU A 78 4.24 10.85 -14.95
C GLU A 78 4.30 9.37 -14.55
N ILE A 79 3.42 8.55 -15.13
CA ILE A 79 3.42 7.10 -14.92
C ILE A 79 4.73 6.55 -15.51
N LEU A 80 5.60 6.05 -14.63
CA LEU A 80 6.95 5.67 -15.04
C LEU A 80 7.03 4.17 -15.27
N ILE A 81 7.27 3.79 -16.52
CA ILE A 81 7.50 2.39 -16.91
C ILE A 81 9.00 2.12 -16.86
N LYS A 82 9.44 1.23 -15.97
CA LYS A 82 10.84 0.77 -15.93
C LYS A 82 10.93 -0.69 -16.38
N LYS A 83 12.08 -1.04 -16.97
CA LYS A 83 12.44 -2.42 -17.27
C LYS A 83 13.79 -2.72 -16.65
N GLU A 84 13.83 -3.75 -15.81
CA GLU A 84 15.03 -4.26 -15.16
C GLU A 84 15.11 -5.78 -15.41
N GLY A 85 15.87 -6.18 -16.43
CA GLY A 85 15.98 -7.59 -16.83
C GLY A 85 14.63 -8.18 -17.24
N ASP A 86 14.21 -9.22 -16.51
CA ASP A 86 12.93 -9.92 -16.70
C ASP A 86 11.77 -9.29 -15.91
N ILE A 87 11.94 -8.08 -15.35
CA ILE A 87 10.90 -7.37 -14.60
C ILE A 87 10.54 -6.09 -15.33
N VAL A 88 9.26 -5.92 -15.63
CA VAL A 88 8.69 -4.65 -16.10
C VAL A 88 7.86 -4.07 -14.97
N SER A 89 8.10 -2.82 -14.58
CA SER A 89 7.34 -2.14 -13.53
C SER A 89 6.59 -0.93 -14.07
N LEU A 90 5.40 -0.71 -13.51
CA LEU A 90 4.55 0.45 -13.69
C LEU A 90 4.25 1.03 -12.31
N ASP A 91 4.97 2.07 -11.91
CA ASP A 91 4.97 2.59 -10.54
C ASP A 91 5.24 1.45 -9.53
N ASP A 92 4.28 1.10 -8.68
CA ASP A 92 4.38 0.03 -7.67
C ASP A 92 4.00 -1.37 -8.20
N ALA A 93 3.41 -1.47 -9.39
CA ALA A 93 2.98 -2.75 -9.97
C ALA A 93 4.12 -3.37 -10.80
N CYS A 94 4.48 -4.62 -10.48
CA CYS A 94 5.55 -5.33 -11.16
C CYS A 94 5.04 -6.55 -11.93
N PHE A 95 5.57 -6.73 -13.14
CA PHE A 95 5.29 -7.81 -14.06
C PHE A 95 6.57 -8.61 -14.25
N LYS A 96 6.61 -9.82 -13.68
CA LYS A 96 7.72 -10.76 -13.83
C LYS A 96 7.52 -11.57 -15.10
N LEU A 97 8.47 -11.47 -16.02
CA LEU A 97 8.48 -12.17 -17.29
C LEU A 97 9.12 -13.55 -17.11
N ASP A 98 8.51 -14.56 -17.70
CA ASP A 98 9.06 -15.89 -17.91
C ASP A 98 9.21 -16.12 -19.42
N ARG A 99 10.45 -16.26 -19.89
CA ARG A 99 10.79 -16.45 -21.32
C ARG A 99 10.15 -15.37 -22.23
N GLY A 100 10.18 -14.12 -21.80
CA GLY A 100 9.64 -12.98 -22.56
C GLY A 100 8.11 -12.87 -22.58
N ARG A 101 7.43 -13.59 -21.68
CA ARG A 101 5.97 -13.54 -21.50
C ARG A 101 5.63 -13.26 -20.05
N VAL A 102 4.50 -12.64 -19.77
CA VAL A 102 4.06 -12.38 -18.39
C VAL A 102 3.85 -13.70 -17.65
N GLY A 103 4.59 -13.90 -16.55
CA GLY A 103 4.48 -15.07 -15.69
C GLY A 103 3.71 -14.78 -14.40
N ARG A 104 4.13 -13.73 -13.66
CA ARG A 104 3.56 -13.32 -12.36
C ARG A 104 3.39 -11.81 -12.31
N VAL A 105 2.35 -11.33 -11.62
CA VAL A 105 2.14 -9.91 -11.35
C VAL A 105 2.09 -9.67 -9.84
N GLY A 106 2.79 -8.64 -9.36
CA GLY A 106 2.87 -8.26 -7.94
C GLY A 106 4.29 -7.93 -7.50
N GLU A 107 4.61 -8.14 -6.22
CA GLU A 107 5.87 -7.67 -5.59
C GLU A 107 7.12 -7.85 -6.47
N CYS A 108 7.83 -6.74 -6.67
CA CYS A 108 9.01 -6.64 -7.53
C CYS A 108 10.19 -7.52 -7.04
N TYR A 109 10.24 -7.83 -5.74
CA TYR A 109 11.29 -8.62 -5.09
C TYR A 109 10.68 -9.87 -4.46
#